data_AF-A0A3N6N4N4-F1
#
_entry.id   AF-A0A3N6N4N4-F1
#
_cell.length_a   1.000
_cell.length_b   1.000
_cell.length_c   1.000
_cell.angle_alpha   90.00
_cell.angle_beta   90.00
_cell.angle_gamma   90.00
#
_symmetry.space_group_name_H-M   'P 1'
#
loop_
_entity.id
_entity.type
_entity.pdbx_description
1 polymer ?
#
loop_
_entity_poly.entity_id
_entity_poly.type
_entity_poly.pdbx_seq_one_letter_code
_entity_poly.pdbx_strand_id
1 'polypeptide(L)'
;MQPQVYRGGYFEIDTTCGRETVPVDVCGRLANTGVSFFANYLEGTPLDGDAVIECYDGWLARMSAPGYLDCTDWTHHGTQDEAMEYLVDMYGEESCN
;
A
#
# COMPACT_ATOMS: atom_id res chain seq x y z
N MET A 1 3.29 4.73 -16.32
CA MET A 1 3.40 4.68 -14.85
C MET A 1 4.82 4.27 -14.48
N GLN A 2 5.37 4.76 -13.38
CA GLN A 2 6.70 4.41 -12.87
C GLN A 2 6.54 3.57 -11.59
N PRO A 3 7.23 2.42 -11.48
CA PRO A 3 7.22 1.61 -10.27
C PRO A 3 7.96 2.33 -9.15
N GLN A 4 7.35 2.36 -7.97
CA GLN A 4 7.96 2.83 -6.73
C GLN A 4 7.98 1.68 -5.75
N VAL A 5 9.19 1.21 -5.43
CA VAL A 5 9.42 0.15 -4.46
C VAL A 5 10.38 0.65 -3.38
N TYR A 6 9.98 0.55 -2.12
CA TYR A 6 10.86 0.85 -1.00
C TYR A 6 10.56 -0.06 0.20
N ARG A 7 11.53 -0.18 1.09
CA ARG A 7 11.37 -0.92 2.35
C ARG A 7 10.94 0.02 3.45
N GLY A 8 9.89 -0.34 4.18
CA GLY A 8 9.41 0.46 5.29
C GLY A 8 8.30 -0.21 6.09
N GLY A 9 7.86 0.51 7.12
CA GLY A 9 6.71 0.09 7.91
C GLY A 9 5.40 0.23 7.15
N TYR A 10 4.46 -0.68 7.39
CA TYR A 10 3.12 -0.61 6.83
C TYR A 10 2.07 -1.15 7.79
N PHE A 11 0.83 -0.77 7.51
CA PHE A 11 -0.36 -1.24 8.20
C PHE A 11 -1.26 -1.96 7.21
N GLU A 12 -1.79 -3.11 7.61
CA GLU A 12 -2.78 -3.86 6.85
C GLU A 12 -4.15 -3.68 7.51
N ILE A 13 -5.12 -3.21 6.73
CA ILE A 13 -6.48 -2.94 7.21
C ILE A 13 -7.47 -3.74 6.39
N ASP A 14 -8.36 -4.46 7.07
CA ASP A 14 -9.51 -5.12 6.45
C ASP A 14 -10.71 -4.16 6.38
N THR A 15 -11.15 -3.85 5.17
CA THR A 15 -12.25 -2.95 4.87
C THR A 15 -13.34 -3.67 4.08
N THR A 16 -14.47 -2.99 3.91
CA THR A 16 -15.56 -3.47 3.03
C THR A 16 -15.14 -3.70 1.58
N CYS A 17 -14.05 -3.08 1.14
CA CYS A 17 -13.52 -3.20 -0.23
C CYS A 17 -12.43 -4.27 -0.35
N GLY A 18 -12.10 -4.96 0.76
CA GLY A 18 -11.04 -5.94 0.82
C GLY A 18 -9.93 -5.48 1.76
N ARG A 19 -8.71 -5.86 1.45
CA ARG A 19 -7.55 -5.60 2.30
C ARG A 19 -6.70 -4.50 1.71
N GLU A 20 -6.55 -3.43 2.46
CA GLU A 20 -5.87 -2.22 2.03
C GLU A 20 -4.58 -2.04 2.84
N THR A 21 -3.50 -1.64 2.17
CA THR A 21 -2.19 -1.44 2.80
C THR A 21 -1.89 0.06 2.87
N VAL A 22 -1.55 0.56 4.06
CA VAL A 22 -1.17 1.96 4.27
C VAL A 22 0.26 2.05 4.81
N PRO A 23 1.19 2.73 4.10
CA PRO A 23 2.55 2.90 4.59
C PRO A 23 2.63 3.84 5.79
N VAL A 24 3.59 3.58 6.70
CA VAL A 24 3.88 4.46 7.84
C VAL A 24 4.31 5.86 7.39
N ASP A 25 4.96 5.95 6.24
CA ASP A 25 5.44 7.21 5.67
C ASP A 25 4.27 8.11 5.21
N VAL A 26 3.19 7.50 4.74
CA VAL A 26 1.98 8.21 4.29
C VAL A 26 1.14 8.67 5.47
N CYS A 27 0.93 7.81 6.48
CA CYS A 27 0.12 8.16 7.65
C CYS A 27 0.91 8.88 8.76
N GLY A 28 2.24 8.90 8.68
CA GLY A 28 3.14 9.53 9.65
C GLY A 28 3.16 8.84 11.02
N ARG A 29 2.79 7.56 11.10
CA ARG A 29 2.67 6.83 12.39
C ARG A 29 3.58 5.62 12.43
N LEU A 30 4.30 5.47 13.53
CA LEU A 30 5.26 4.39 13.77
C LEU A 30 4.81 3.44 14.90
N ALA A 31 3.56 3.56 15.37
CA ALA A 31 3.05 2.80 16.51
C ALA A 31 1.63 2.29 16.26
N ASN A 32 1.29 1.21 16.96
CA ASN A 32 -0.01 0.55 16.92
C ASN A 32 -1.11 1.59 17.19
N THR A 33 -2.13 1.59 16.33
CA THR A 33 -3.16 2.62 16.39
C THR A 33 -4.50 2.09 15.91
N GLY A 34 -5.58 2.78 16.28
CA GLY A 34 -6.94 2.36 15.92
C GLY A 34 -7.20 2.50 14.42
N VAL A 35 -7.93 1.54 13.85
CA VAL A 35 -8.24 1.52 12.41
C VAL A 35 -9.04 2.74 11.96
N SER A 36 -9.87 3.29 12.85
CA SER A 36 -10.66 4.51 12.63
C SER A 36 -9.83 5.70 12.12
N PHE A 37 -8.54 5.78 12.45
CA PHE A 37 -7.69 6.88 11.99
C PHE A 37 -7.27 6.75 10.52
N PHE A 38 -7.33 5.53 9.96
CA PHE A 38 -7.00 5.26 8.57
C PHE A 38 -8.16 5.51 7.63
N ALA A 39 -9.37 5.84 8.13
CA ALA A 39 -10.56 6.04 7.30
C ALA A 39 -10.41 7.08 6.16
N ASN A 40 -9.43 8.00 6.23
CA ASN A 40 -9.13 8.95 5.14
C ASN A 40 -8.11 8.43 4.11
N TYR A 41 -7.45 7.31 4.40
CA TYR A 41 -6.45 6.65 3.57
C TYR A 41 -6.97 5.35 2.96
N LEU A 42 -8.20 4.95 3.33
CA LEU A 42 -8.86 3.74 2.88
C LEU A 42 -9.97 4.12 1.91
N GLU A 43 -10.13 3.36 0.84
CA GLU A 43 -11.28 3.44 -0.05
C GLU A 43 -12.52 2.85 0.63
N GLY A 44 -12.34 1.76 1.39
CA GLY A 44 -13.41 1.07 2.10
C GLY A 44 -13.61 1.58 3.53
N THR A 45 -14.76 1.24 4.12
CA THR A 45 -14.96 1.44 5.55
C THR A 45 -14.28 0.29 6.31
N PRO A 46 -13.46 0.57 7.34
CA PRO A 46 -12.85 -0.48 8.15
C PRO A 46 -13.93 -1.35 8.77
N LEU A 47 -13.80 -2.68 8.64
CA LEU A 47 -14.78 -3.63 9.19
C LEU A 47 -14.81 -3.56 10.72
N ASP A 48 -13.65 -3.32 11.34
CA ASP A 48 -13.50 -3.15 12.76
C ASP A 48 -12.83 -1.79 13.04
N GLY A 49 -13.63 -0.80 13.45
CA GLY A 49 -13.14 0.56 13.69
C GLY A 49 -12.33 0.72 14.98
N ASP A 50 -12.53 -0.16 15.97
CA ASP A 50 -11.89 -0.09 17.29
C ASP A 50 -10.66 -1.00 17.38
N ALA A 51 -10.47 -1.91 16.41
CA ALA A 51 -9.30 -2.75 16.33
C ALA A 51 -8.02 -1.93 16.32
N VAL A 52 -7.03 -2.43 17.05
CA VAL A 52 -5.68 -1.90 17.05
C VAL A 52 -4.87 -2.72 16.07
N ILE A 53 -4.42 -2.08 15.00
CA ILE A 53 -3.55 -2.72 14.00
C ILE A 53 -2.09 -2.52 14.38
N GLU A 54 -1.29 -3.56 14.14
CA GLU A 54 0.15 -3.53 14.37
C GLU A 54 0.89 -3.00 13.15
N CYS A 55 2.05 -2.40 13.39
CA CYS A 55 2.95 -1.98 12.31
C CYS A 55 3.81 -3.19 11.89
N TYR A 56 3.76 -3.53 10.61
CA TYR A 56 4.62 -4.55 9.99
C TYR A 56 5.78 -3.88 9.25
N ASP A 57 6.90 -4.57 9.04
CA ASP A 57 8.01 -4.13 8.19
C ASP A 57 8.07 -5.00 6.95
N GLY A 58 8.21 -4.40 5.76
CA GLY A 58 8.28 -5.14 4.51
C GLY A 58 8.58 -4.25 3.31
N TRP A 59 8.37 -4.80 2.12
CA TRP A 59 8.58 -4.08 0.86
C TRP A 59 7.26 -3.57 0.33
N LEU A 60 7.17 -2.25 0.19
CA LEU A 60 6.00 -1.57 -0.33
C LEU A 60 6.21 -1.24 -1.80
N ALA A 61 5.20 -1.54 -2.61
CA ALA A 61 5.21 -1.40 -4.05
C ALA A 61 3.94 -0.68 -4.52
N ARG A 62 4.10 0.34 -5.37
CA ARG A 62 3.00 0.98 -6.10
C ARG A 62 3.43 1.46 -7.49
N MET A 63 2.46 1.74 -8.34
CA MET A 63 2.65 2.47 -9.58
C MET A 63 2.22 3.93 -9.39
N SER A 64 3.09 4.86 -9.79
CA SER A 64 2.76 6.29 -9.83
C SER A 64 2.81 6.78 -11.27
N ALA A 65 1.79 7.50 -11.75
CA ALA A 65 1.82 8.08 -13.08
C ALA A 65 2.43 9.50 -13.05
N PRO A 66 3.71 9.70 -13.44
CA PRO A 66 4.27 11.05 -13.49
C PRO A 66 3.51 11.91 -14.52
N GLY A 67 2.87 12.97 -14.06
CA GLY A 67 2.06 13.88 -14.89
C GLY A 67 0.54 13.73 -14.71
N TYR A 68 0.09 12.69 -14.01
CA TYR A 68 -1.30 12.54 -13.54
C TYR A 68 -1.30 12.47 -12.01
N LEU A 69 -2.40 12.89 -11.38
CA LEU A 69 -2.57 12.76 -9.93
C LEU A 69 -2.92 11.32 -9.50
N ASP A 70 -3.04 10.40 -10.46
CA ASP A 70 -3.32 8.99 -10.23
C ASP A 70 -2.08 8.22 -9.76
N CYS A 71 -2.22 7.60 -8.59
CA CYS A 71 -1.34 6.57 -8.07
C CYS A 71 -2.19 5.34 -7.77
N THR A 72 -1.62 4.15 -7.99
CA THR A 72 -2.26 2.91 -7.54
C THR A 72 -2.08 2.75 -6.03
N ASP A 73 -2.92 1.90 -5.45
CA ASP A 73 -2.80 1.48 -4.06
C ASP A 73 -1.44 0.85 -3.77
N TRP A 74 -1.07 0.92 -2.49
CA TRP A 74 0.13 0.26 -2.00
C TRP A 74 -0.11 -1.23 -1.84
N THR A 75 0.88 -2.01 -2.23
CA THR A 75 0.94 -3.45 -1.96
C THR A 75 2.19 -3.75 -1.16
N HIS A 76 2.12 -4.71 -0.24
CA HIS A 76 3.26 -5.14 0.55
C HIS A 76 3.71 -6.54 0.13
N HIS A 77 5.02 -6.77 0.16
CA HIS A 77 5.66 -8.01 -0.25
C HIS A 77 6.80 -8.37 0.69
N GLY A 78 7.17 -9.66 0.72
CA GLY A 78 8.25 -10.17 1.56
C GLY A 78 9.63 -9.73 1.08
N THR A 79 9.81 -9.59 -0.23
CA THR A 79 11.08 -9.20 -0.85
C THR A 79 10.89 -8.10 -1.89
N GLN A 80 11.99 -7.40 -2.20
CA GLN A 80 12.02 -6.39 -3.25
C GLN A 80 11.73 -6.98 -4.63
N ASP A 81 12.22 -8.19 -4.88
CA ASP A 81 12.07 -8.89 -6.15
C ASP A 81 10.60 -9.21 -6.40
N GLU A 82 9.91 -9.81 -5.42
CA GLU A 82 8.46 -10.07 -5.47
C GLU A 82 7.64 -8.78 -5.69
N ALA A 83 7.99 -7.70 -4.98
CA ALA A 83 7.36 -6.40 -5.15
C ALA A 83 7.52 -5.87 -6.58
N MET A 84 8.71 -6.02 -7.16
CA MET A 84 8.99 -5.56 -8.53
C MET A 84 8.30 -6.45 -9.56
N GLU A 85 8.38 -7.77 -9.40
CA GLU A 85 7.70 -8.75 -10.26
C GLU A 85 6.19 -8.51 -10.27
N TYR A 86 5.58 -8.26 -9.11
CA TYR A 86 4.16 -7.93 -9.03
C TYR A 86 3.80 -6.67 -9.83
N LEU A 87 4.61 -5.60 -9.73
CA LEU A 87 4.37 -4.38 -10.50
C LEU A 87 4.56 -4.61 -12.01
N VAL A 88 5.53 -5.45 -12.40
CA VAL A 88 5.78 -5.81 -13.80
C VAL A 88 4.68 -6.72 -14.34
N ASP A 89 4.17 -7.66 -13.56
CA ASP A 89 3.08 -8.55 -13.94
C ASP A 89 1.75 -7.77 -14.09
N MET A 90 1.42 -6.93 -13.12
CA MET A 90 0.15 -6.20 -13.10
C MET A 90 0.13 -4.96 -14.01
N TYR A 91 1.27 -4.31 -14.21
CA TYR A 91 1.36 -3.01 -14.90
C TYR A 91 2.49 -2.91 -15.93
N GLY A 92 3.23 -3.99 -16.18
CA GLY A 92 4.46 -3.98 -16.99
C GLY A 92 4.29 -4.27 -18.49
N GLU A 93 3.08 -4.27 -19.03
CA GLU A 93 2.85 -4.30 -20.49
C GLU A 93 2.52 -2.85 -20.96
N GLU A 94 3.23 -2.14 -21.87
CA GLU A 94 4.31 -2.46 -22.79
C GLU A 94 5.23 -1.22 -22.97
N SER A 95 6.54 -1.42 -23.11
CA SER A 95 7.42 -0.52 -23.84
C SER A 95 8.24 -1.35 -24.83
N CYS A 96 7.83 -1.26 -26.09
CA CYS A 96 8.56 -1.67 -27.31
C CYS A 96 8.39 -3.13 -27.76
N ASN A 97 7.47 -3.32 -28.71
CA ASN A 97 7.85 -3.98 -29.97
C ASN A 97 8.62 -2.99 -30.85
#